data_AF-A0AAD1BXL9-F1
#
_entry.id   AF-A0AAD1BXL9-F1
#
_cell.length_a   1.000
_cell.length_b   1.000
_cell.length_c   1.000
_cell.angle_alpha   90.00
_cell.angle_beta   90.00
_cell.angle_gamma   90.00
#
_symmetry.space_group_name_H-M   'P 1'
#
loop_
_entity.id
_entity.type
_entity.pdbx_description
1 polymer ?
#
loop_
_entity_poly.entity_id
_entity_poly.type
_entity_poly.pdbx_seq_one_letter_code
_entity_poly.pdbx_strand_id
1 'polypeptide(L)' 'MSDEKPQSSTSDEEISDYMIRQLRSGRVKPAVLVVLTEKNFPDVDRERIIRCFNALDSGYLKG' A
#
# COMPACT_ATOMS: atom_id res chain seq x y z
N MET A 1 -12.96 -30.87 -5.26
CA MET A 1 -13.15 -29.85 -4.20
C MET A 1 -12.14 -28.78 -4.50
N SER A 2 -12.61 -27.61 -4.91
CA SER A 2 -11.72 -26.51 -5.31
C SER A 2 -11.05 -25.96 -4.05
N ASP A 3 -9.72 -25.96 -4.03
CA ASP A 3 -8.91 -25.21 -3.09
C ASP A 3 -9.23 -23.71 -3.28
N GLU A 4 -10.23 -23.21 -2.57
CA GLU A 4 -10.33 -21.79 -2.23
C GLU A 4 -9.12 -21.47 -1.38
N LYS A 5 -8.02 -21.06 -2.02
CA LYS A 5 -7.03 -20.24 -1.33
C LYS A 5 -7.82 -19.11 -0.69
N PRO A 6 -7.72 -18.88 0.63
CA PRO A 6 -8.28 -17.68 1.20
C PRO A 6 -7.56 -16.54 0.48
N GLN A 7 -8.25 -15.89 -0.45
CA GLN A 7 -7.85 -14.58 -0.93
C GLN A 7 -7.83 -13.75 0.34
N SER A 8 -6.65 -13.59 0.94
CA SER A 8 -6.43 -12.57 1.94
C SER A 8 -6.82 -11.29 1.24
N SER A 9 -8.05 -10.84 1.49
CA SER A 9 -8.66 -9.69 0.88
C SER A 9 -7.98 -8.47 1.48
N THR A 10 -6.73 -8.24 1.07
CA THR A 10 -5.91 -7.17 1.63
C THR A 10 -6.73 -5.90 1.52
N SER A 11 -7.00 -5.27 2.66
CA SER A 11 -7.86 -4.09 2.72
C SER A 11 -7.07 -2.84 2.33
N ASP A 12 -7.78 -1.78 1.94
CA ASP A 12 -7.14 -0.48 1.67
C ASP A 12 -6.47 0.09 2.94
N GLU A 13 -7.03 -0.24 4.11
CA GLU A 13 -6.49 0.13 5.41
C GLU A 13 -5.15 -0.56 5.67
N GLU A 14 -5.03 -1.86 5.41
CA GLU A 14 -3.77 -2.60 5.57
C GLU A 14 -2.66 -2.05 4.65
N ILE A 15 -3.01 -1.71 3.41
CA ILE A 15 -2.09 -1.09 2.45
C ILE A 15 -1.63 0.27 2.97
N SER A 16 -2.58 1.08 3.47
CA SER A 16 -2.31 2.42 4.00
C SER A 16 -1.44 2.37 5.25
N ASP A 17 -1.73 1.46 6.18
CA ASP A 17 -0.95 1.22 7.38
C ASP A 17 0.49 0.81 7.06
N TYR A 18 0.67 -0.09 6.09
CA TYR A 18 1.99 -0.46 5.60
C TYR A 18 2.74 0.76 5.07
N MET A 19 2.11 1.54 4.19
CA MET A 19 2.71 2.73 3.60
C MET A 19 3.12 3.76 4.66
N ILE A 20 2.26 4.02 5.66
CA ILE A 20 2.56 4.92 6.77
C ILE A 20 3.76 4.44 7.57
N ARG A 21 3.85 3.13 7.88
CA ARG A 21 5.01 2.56 8.58
C ARG A 21 6.30 2.77 7.80
N GLN A 22 6.26 2.57 6.48
CA GLN A 22 7.43 2.81 5.62
C GLN A 22 7.83 4.28 5.59
N LEU A 23 6.88 5.21 5.49
CA LEU A 23 7.16 6.65 5.53
C LEU A 23 7.74 7.09 6.87
N ARG A 24 7.15 6.63 7.99
CA ARG A 24 7.63 6.94 9.35
C ARG A 24 9.03 6.40 9.64
N SER A 25 9.47 5.38 8.91
CA SER A 25 10.85 4.88 9.04
C SER A 25 11.90 5.90 8.59
N GLY A 26 11.52 6.90 7.78
CA GLY A 26 12.44 7.87 7.16
C GLY A 26 13.39 7.27 6.11
N ARG A 27 13.34 5.95 5.89
CA ARG A 27 14.23 5.23 4.97
C ARG A 27 13.65 5.05 3.58
N VAL A 28 12.33 5.17 3.45
CA VAL A 28 11.61 4.96 2.19
C VAL A 28 11.16 6.30 1.64
N LYS A 29 11.64 6.63 0.43
CA LYS A 29 11.20 7.83 -0.28
C LYS A 29 9.79 7.59 -0.86
N PRO A 30 8.91 8.61 -0.90
CA PRO A 30 7.58 8.48 -1.51
C PRO A 30 7.64 7.95 -2.96
N ALA A 31 8.65 8.36 -3.73
CA ALA A 31 8.85 7.93 -5.12
C ALA A 31 9.04 6.41 -5.31
N VAL A 32 9.53 5.68 -4.29
CA VAL A 32 9.70 4.22 -4.34
C VAL A 32 8.65 3.47 -3.54
N LEU A 33 7.76 4.18 -2.83
CA LEU A 33 6.78 3.59 -1.93
C LEU A 33 5.77 2.72 -2.67
N VAL A 34 5.25 3.20 -3.81
CA VAL A 34 4.30 2.45 -4.65
C VAL A 34 4.91 1.12 -5.10
N VAL A 35 6.15 1.15 -5.60
CA VAL A 35 6.87 -0.06 -6.07
C VAL A 35 7.18 -1.01 -4.92
N LEU A 36 7.52 -0.49 -3.75
CA LEU A 36 7.76 -1.29 -2.56
C LEU A 36 6.48 -1.99 -2.08
N THR A 37 5.36 -1.27 -2.05
CA THR A 37 4.06 -1.83 -1.69
C THR A 37 3.59 -2.87 -2.69
N GLU A 38 3.77 -2.66 -4.00
CA GLU A 38 3.45 -3.64 -5.05
C GLU A 38 4.22 -4.96 -4.86
N LYS A 39 5.49 -4.90 -4.43
CA LYS A 39 6.27 -6.10 -4.09
C LYS A 39 5.78 -6.81 -2.83
N ASN A 40 5.23 -6.07 -1.87
CA ASN A 40 4.79 -6.62 -0.59
C ASN A 40 3.33 -7.11 -0.64
N PHE A 41 2.55 -6.65 -1.62
CA PHE A 41 1.16 -7.02 -1.87
C PHE A 41 0.98 -7.39 -3.36
N PRO A 42 1.54 -8.53 -3.80
CA PRO A 42 1.54 -8.92 -5.21
C PRO A 42 0.13 -9.21 -5.76
N ASP A 43 -0.82 -9.52 -4.88
CA ASP A 43 -2.22 -9.80 -5.23
C ASP A 43 -3.10 -8.53 -5.28
N VAL A 44 -2.51 -7.36 -5.06
CA VAL A 44 -3.22 -6.07 -5.09
C VAL A 44 -2.88 -5.32 -6.37
N ASP A 45 -3.92 -4.93 -7.10
CA ASP A 45 -3.75 -4.12 -8.31
C ASP A 45 -3.01 -2.81 -8.03
N ARG A 46 -2.06 -2.49 -8.91
CA ARG A 46 -1.24 -1.28 -8.81
C ARG A 46 -2.08 0.01 -8.74
N GLU A 47 -3.21 0.06 -9.44
CA GLU A 47 -4.12 1.20 -9.37
C GLU A 47 -4.69 1.40 -7.96
N ARG A 48 -5.00 0.30 -7.26
CA ARG A 48 -5.50 0.33 -5.88
C ARG A 48 -4.43 0.85 -4.93
N ILE A 49 -3.18 0.41 -5.11
CA ILE A 49 -2.01 0.91 -4.38
C ILE A 49 -1.84 2.43 -4.60
N ILE A 50 -1.94 2.91 -5.85
CA ILE A 50 -1.85 4.34 -6.16
C ILE A 50 -2.97 5.14 -5.48
N ARG A 51 -4.20 4.61 -5.44
CA ARG A 51 -5.31 5.27 -4.73
C ARG A 51 -4.99 5.42 -3.24
N CYS A 52 -4.50 4.38 -2.57
CA CYS A 52 -4.07 4.45 -1.17
C CYS A 52 -2.94 5.46 -0.98
N PHE A 53 -1.93 5.46 -1.87
CA PHE A 53 -0.82 6.42 -1.82
C PHE A 53 -1.30 7.88 -1.95
N ASN A 54 -2.17 8.18 -2.92
CA ASN A 54 -2.69 9.53 -3.12
C ASN A 54 -3.57 9.99 -1.95
N ALA A 55 -4.33 9.07 -1.34
CA ALA A 55 -5.10 9.36 -0.14
C ALA A 55 -4.19 9.77 1.04
N LEU A 56 -3.04 9.09 1.21
CA LEU A 56 -2.03 9.45 2.19
C LEU A 56 -1.38 10.80 1.88
N ASP A 57 -0.95 11.02 0.64
CA ASP A 57 -0.36 12.27 0.16
C ASP A 57 -1.25 13.47 0.48
N SER A 58 -2.55 13.35 0.21
CA SER A 58 -3.54 14.40 0.50
C SER A 58 -3.67 14.76 1.99
N GLY A 59 -3.37 13.82 2.90
CA GLY A 59 -3.43 14.02 4.34
C GLY A 59 -2.07 14.34 5.00
N TYR A 60 -0.96 13.94 4.39
CA TYR A 60 0.40 14.10 4.95
C TYR A 60 1.20 15.26 4.33
N LEU A 61 0.91 15.67 3.09
CA LEU A 61 1.69 16.67 2.34
C LEU A 61 0.94 17.98 2.07
N LYS A 62 -0.25 18.16 2.65
CA LYS A 62 -0.95 19.46 2.74
C LYS A 62 -0.62 20.26 4.03
N GLY A 63 0.52 19.99 4.65
CA GLY A 63 1.07 20.75 5.78
C GLY A 63 2.07 21.80 5.33
#